data_AF-A0A9P6TG74-F1
#
_entry.id   AF-A0A9P6TG74-F1
#
_cell.length_a   1.000
_cell.length_b   1.000
_cell.length_c   1.000
_cell.angle_alpha   90.00
_cell.angle_beta   90.00
_cell.angle_gamma   90.00
#
_symmetry.space_group_name_H-M   'P 1'
#
loop_
_entity.id
_entity.type
_entity.pdbx_description
1 polymer ?
#
loop_
_entity_poly.entity_id
_entity_poly.type
_entity_poly.pdbx_seq_one_letter_code
_entity_poly.pdbx_strand_id
1 'polypeptide(L)'
;MGGPHSQAMYRDPWQQREAWRRHPIFSRREQFKNLFPGFGIALVAFSGYVVWDKLSSPDSNTIQHLKKQTAKEIEKKGQLASLLNGSEDKKE
;
A
#
# COMPACT_ATOMS: atom_id res chain seq x y z
N MET A 1 48.80 -1.74 -33.35
CA MET A 1 48.92 -0.56 -32.47
C MET A 1 47.60 0.20 -32.51
N GLY A 2 46.71 -0.02 -31.53
CA GLY A 2 45.45 0.72 -31.40
C GLY A 2 45.63 1.84 -30.38
N GLY A 3 45.81 3.07 -30.83
CA GLY A 3 45.91 4.25 -29.97
C GLY A 3 44.54 4.67 -29.42
N PRO A 4 44.49 5.37 -28.26
CA PRO A 4 43.25 5.82 -27.64
C PRO A 4 42.50 6.72 -28.61
N HIS A 5 41.24 6.38 -28.88
CA HIS A 5 40.39 7.15 -29.78
C HIS A 5 40.00 8.41 -29.00
N SER A 6 40.84 9.45 -29.05
CA SER A 6 40.52 10.75 -28.49
C SER A 6 39.37 11.31 -29.33
N GLN A 7 38.13 11.10 -28.87
CA GLN A 7 36.97 11.73 -29.49
C GLN A 7 37.18 13.23 -29.39
N ALA A 8 37.35 13.88 -30.53
CA ALA A 8 37.40 15.33 -30.59
C ALA A 8 36.08 15.84 -30.02
N MET A 9 36.12 16.40 -28.81
CA MET A 9 34.98 17.00 -28.15
C MET A 9 34.52 18.18 -29.02
N TYR A 10 33.49 17.98 -29.82
CA TYR A 10 32.91 19.05 -30.63
C TYR A 10 32.36 20.13 -29.69
N ARG A 11 32.98 21.31 -29.70
CA ARG A 11 32.55 22.47 -28.94
C ARG A 11 31.62 23.29 -29.82
N ASP A 12 30.32 23.14 -29.58
CA ASP A 12 29.31 23.91 -30.32
C ASP A 12 29.49 25.43 -30.07
N PRO A 13 29.69 26.25 -31.12
CA PRO A 13 29.95 27.68 -31.00
C PRO A 13 28.76 28.49 -30.48
N TRP A 14 27.54 27.91 -30.50
CA TRP A 14 26.32 28.55 -30.04
C TRP A 14 25.95 28.19 -28.59
N GLN A 15 26.73 27.35 -27.90
CA GLN A 15 26.43 26.92 -26.52
C GLN A 15 26.17 28.10 -25.56
N GLN A 16 26.94 29.19 -25.68
CA GLN A 16 26.73 30.39 -24.86
C GLN A 16 25.41 31.10 -25.18
N ARG A 17 25.02 31.13 -26.47
CA ARG A 17 23.74 31.71 -26.89
C ARG A 17 22.56 30.84 -26.50
N GLU A 18 22.72 29.53 -26.45
CA GLU A 18 21.66 28.59 -26.03
C GLU A 18 21.65 28.32 -24.51
N ALA A 19 22.60 28.90 -23.76
CA ALA A 19 22.72 28.68 -22.32
C ALA A 19 21.45 29.06 -21.54
N TRP A 20 20.73 30.10 -21.98
CA TRP A 20 19.48 30.54 -21.33
C TRP A 20 18.38 29.48 -21.37
N ARG A 21 18.35 28.60 -22.40
CA ARG A 21 17.38 27.50 -22.49
C ARG A 21 17.72 26.36 -21.56
N ARG A 22 19.01 26.19 -21.24
CA ARG A 22 19.51 25.20 -20.28
C ARG A 22 19.49 25.74 -18.85
N HIS A 23 18.49 26.55 -18.52
CA HIS A 23 18.30 27.03 -17.15
C HIS A 23 17.81 25.88 -16.25
N PRO A 24 18.28 25.77 -14.98
CA PRO A 24 17.87 24.71 -14.06
C PRO A 24 16.35 24.64 -13.83
N ILE A 25 15.64 25.76 -13.96
CA ILE A 25 14.17 25.82 -13.88
C ILE A 25 13.46 25.01 -14.97
N PHE A 26 14.09 24.86 -16.14
CA PHE A 26 13.57 24.08 -17.26
C PHE A 26 14.14 22.67 -17.30
N SER A 27 14.85 22.25 -16.24
CA SER A 27 15.35 20.89 -16.15
C SER A 27 14.18 19.90 -16.08
N ARG A 28 14.33 18.73 -16.72
CA ARG A 28 13.33 17.66 -16.69
C ARG A 28 12.92 17.30 -15.26
N ARG A 29 13.88 17.30 -14.33
CA ARG A 29 13.65 17.01 -12.91
C ARG A 29 12.67 17.99 -12.27
N GLU A 30 12.81 19.30 -12.54
CA GLU A 30 11.93 20.30 -11.94
C GLU A 30 10.53 20.24 -12.55
N GLN A 31 10.42 19.96 -13.85
CA GLN A 31 9.15 19.70 -14.52
C GLN A 31 8.39 18.52 -13.88
N PHE A 32 9.08 17.42 -13.56
CA PHE A 32 8.46 16.26 -12.91
C PHE A 32 8.03 16.55 -11.46
N LYS A 33 8.81 17.32 -10.70
CA LYS A 33 8.45 17.68 -9.32
C LYS A 33 7.20 18.55 -9.26
N ASN A 34 6.98 19.38 -10.28
CA ASN A 34 5.84 20.29 -10.35
C ASN A 34 4.62 19.68 -11.08
N LEU A 35 4.73 18.47 -11.62
CA LEU A 35 3.65 17.84 -12.38
C LEU A 35 2.42 17.50 -11.52
N PHE A 36 2.64 17.15 -10.25
CA PHE A 36 1.57 16.79 -9.31
C PHE A 36 1.68 17.59 -8.01
N PRO A 37 1.21 18.86 -8.01
CA PRO A 37 1.16 19.65 -6.80
C PRO A 37 0.28 18.93 -5.76
N GLY A 38 0.84 18.67 -4.57
CA GLY A 38 0.10 18.02 -3.49
C GLY A 38 0.02 16.49 -3.55
N PHE A 39 0.72 15.82 -4.47
CA PHE A 39 0.72 14.35 -4.54
C PHE A 39 1.12 13.67 -3.22
N GLY A 40 2.12 14.22 -2.52
CA GLY A 40 2.56 13.66 -1.23
C GLY A 40 1.45 13.68 -0.17
N ILE A 41 0.69 14.77 -0.09
CA ILE A 41 -0.41 14.91 0.87
C ILE A 41 -1.58 13.99 0.48
N ALA A 42 -1.91 13.95 -0.81
CA ALA A 42 -2.95 13.06 -1.33
C ALA A 42 -2.62 11.60 -1.05
N LEU A 43 -1.36 11.19 -1.24
CA LEU A 43 -0.91 9.82 -0.96
C LEU A 43 -1.08 9.46 0.52
N VAL A 44 -0.67 10.35 1.42
CA VAL A 44 -0.80 10.15 2.87
C VAL A 44 -2.28 10.07 3.26
N ALA A 45 -3.11 11.01 2.84
CA ALA A 45 -4.54 11.03 3.13
C ALA A 45 -5.24 9.76 2.61
N PHE A 46 -4.94 9.36 1.38
CA PHE A 46 -5.50 8.14 0.78
C PHE A 46 -5.08 6.89 1.55
N SER A 47 -3.80 6.76 1.90
CA SER A 47 -3.32 5.61 2.67
C SER A 47 -3.98 5.52 4.05
N GLY A 48 -4.13 6.65 4.75
CA GLY A 48 -4.82 6.72 6.03
C GLY A 48 -6.29 6.30 5.91
N TYR A 49 -6.98 6.76 4.86
CA TYR A 49 -8.35 6.35 4.56
C TYR A 49 -8.45 4.84 4.31
N VAL A 50 -7.56 4.26 3.51
CA VAL A 50 -7.58 2.81 3.22
C VAL A 50 -7.35 1.97 4.49
N VAL A 51 -6.44 2.40 5.37
CA VAL A 51 -6.20 1.70 6.65
C VAL A 51 -7.43 1.78 7.54
N TRP A 52 -8.03 2.97 7.66
CA TRP A 52 -9.25 3.17 8.43
C TRP A 52 -10.41 2.33 7.91
N ASP A 53 -10.61 2.32 6.59
CA ASP A 53 -11.67 1.58 5.92
C ASP A 53 -11.49 0.06 6.08
N LYS A 54 -10.26 -0.44 5.95
CA LYS A 54 -9.98 -1.87 6.16
C LYS A 54 -10.10 -2.31 7.61
N LEU A 55 -9.78 -1.46 8.57
CA LEU A 55 -9.94 -1.76 9.99
C LEU A 55 -11.40 -1.68 10.43
N SER A 56 -12.17 -0.76 9.84
CA SER A 56 -13.59 -0.56 10.15
C SER A 56 -14.51 -1.51 9.39
N SER A 57 -14.06 -2.06 8.26
CA SER A 57 -14.87 -2.95 7.41
C SER A 57 -15.14 -4.32 8.07
N PRO A 58 -16.42 -4.70 8.27
CA PRO A 58 -16.81 -6.01 8.79
C PRO A 58 -16.48 -7.18 7.83
N ASP A 59 -16.21 -6.89 6.56
CA ASP A 59 -16.19 -7.86 5.46
C ASP A 59 -14.82 -8.49 5.17
N SER A 60 -13.85 -8.36 6.08
CA SER A 60 -12.61 -9.11 5.92
C SER A 60 -12.90 -10.62 6.07
N ASN A 61 -12.37 -11.43 5.15
CA ASN A 61 -12.36 -12.90 5.27
C ASN A 61 -11.79 -13.36 6.62
N THR A 62 -11.01 -12.49 7.28
CA THR A 62 -10.51 -12.65 8.63
C THR A 62 -11.60 -12.64 9.69
N ILE A 63 -12.41 -11.58 9.72
CA ILE A 63 -13.52 -11.44 10.65
C ILE A 63 -14.56 -12.55 10.45
N GLN A 64 -14.80 -12.96 9.20
CA GLN A 64 -15.74 -14.03 8.88
C GLN A 64 -15.34 -15.39 9.49
N HIS A 65 -14.06 -15.75 9.46
CA HIS A 65 -13.62 -17.02 10.06
C HIS A 65 -13.66 -16.96 11.59
N LEU A 66 -13.30 -15.82 12.18
CA LEU A 66 -13.39 -15.63 13.64
C LEU A 66 -14.84 -15.76 14.12
N LYS A 67 -15.79 -15.11 13.46
CA LYS A 67 -17.23 -15.25 13.78
C LYS A 67 -17.71 -16.69 13.65
N LYS A 68 -17.32 -17.38 12.59
CA LYS A 68 -17.68 -18.80 12.39
C LYS A 68 -17.07 -19.72 13.46
N GLN A 69 -15.84 -19.44 13.92
CA GLN A 69 -15.21 -20.20 15.00
C GLN A 69 -15.95 -19.99 16.32
N THR A 70 -16.24 -18.75 16.71
CA THR A 70 -16.99 -18.45 17.94
C THR A 70 -18.38 -19.06 17.92
N ALA A 71 -19.08 -19.01 16.79
CA ALA A 71 -20.41 -19.62 16.63
C ALA A 71 -20.38 -21.14 16.84
N LYS A 72 -19.41 -21.84 16.23
CA LYS A 72 -19.24 -23.29 16.41
C LYS A 72 -18.90 -23.67 17.87
N GLU A 73 -18.13 -22.83 18.56
CA GLU A 73 -17.76 -23.09 19.95
C GLU A 73 -18.96 -22.97 20.90
N ILE A 74 -19.80 -21.94 20.69
CA ILE A 74 -21.05 -21.75 21.45
C ILE A 74 -22.00 -22.93 21.23
N GLU A 75 -22.17 -23.37 19.98
CA GLU A 75 -23.02 -24.53 19.65
C GLU A 75 -22.52 -25.81 20.35
N LYS A 76 -21.21 -26.07 20.27
CA LYS A 76 -20.61 -27.24 20.91
C LYS A 76 -20.75 -27.21 22.42
N LYS A 77 -20.59 -26.04 23.06
CA LYS A 77 -20.83 -25.86 24.49
C LYS A 77 -22.29 -26.08 24.87
N GLY A 78 -23.23 -25.59 24.05
CA GLY A 78 -24.66 -25.84 24.24
C GLY A 78 -25.02 -27.33 24.14
N GLN A 79 -24.47 -28.04 23.15
CA GLN A 79 -24.64 -29.49 23.02
C GLN A 79 -24.00 -30.26 24.20
N LEU A 80 -22.82 -29.85 24.67
CA LEU A 80 -22.21 -30.46 25.85
C LEU A 80 -23.05 -30.24 27.11
N ALA A 81 -23.61 -29.04 27.28
CA ALA A 81 -24.48 -28.72 28.41
C ALA A 81 -25.79 -29.53 28.39
N SER A 82 -26.41 -29.70 27.21
CA SER A 82 -27.62 -30.53 27.09
C SER A 82 -27.34 -32.02 27.30
N LEU A 83 -26.17 -32.51 26.85
CA LEU A 83 -25.72 -33.88 27.10
C LEU A 83 -25.48 -34.14 28.60
N LEU A 84 -24.91 -33.16 29.32
CA LEU A 84 -24.72 -33.25 30.77
C LEU A 84 -26.06 -33.30 31.52
N ASN A 85 -26.99 -32.38 31.23
CA ASN A 85 -28.32 -32.40 31.87
C ASN A 85 -29.09 -33.69 31.56
N GLY A 86 -29.04 -34.20 30.34
CA GLY A 86 -29.70 -35.46 29.98
C GLY A 86 -29.07 -36.71 30.62
N SER A 87 -27.87 -36.59 31.21
CA SER A 87 -27.21 -37.69 31.92
C SER A 87 -27.54 -37.74 33.42
N GLU A 88 -28.01 -36.63 34.00
CA GLU A 88 -28.44 -36.58 35.40
C GLU A 88 -29.80 -37.28 35.61
N ASP A 89 -30.72 -37.22 34.63
CA ASP A 89 -32.03 -37.90 34.69
C ASP A 89 -31.97 -39.45 34.60
N LYS A 90 -30.78 -40.05 34.40
CA LYS A 90 -30.61 -41.51 34.27
C LYS A 90 -30.08 -42.22 35.53
N LYS A 91 -29.99 -41.51 36.66
CA LYS A 91 -29.51 -42.07 37.95
C LYS A 91 -30.61 -42.26 39.01
N GLU A 92 -31.88 -42.11 38.66
CA GLU A 92 -33.01 -42.52 39.51
C GLU A 92 -33.61 -43.87 39.07
#